data_AF-A0A6C0GLH6-F1
#
_entry.id   AF-A0A6C0GLH6-F1
#
_cell.length_a   1.000
_cell.length_b   1.000
_cell.length_c   1.000
_cell.angle_alpha   90.00
_cell.angle_beta   90.00
_cell.angle_gamma   90.00
#
_symmetry.space_group_name_H-M   'P 1'
#
loop_
_entity.id
_entity.type
_entity.pdbx_description
1 polymer ?
#
loop_
_entity_poly.entity_id
_entity_poly.type
_entity_poly.pdbx_seq_one_letter_code
_entity_poly.pdbx_strand_id
1 'polypeptide(L)'
;MSNNYLPSFTDQEVMTIYLFGILQKRFTVKDGYGYIVNHWLDWFPCLPSYQAYNKRLNELYWQFEVILQALMKHLCYKDSYADIS
;
A
#
# COMPACT_ATOMS: atom_id res chain seq x y z
N MET A 1 -1.88 -29.40 -11.86
CA MET A 1 -2.31 -28.01 -12.17
C MET A 1 -2.43 -27.28 -10.84
N SER A 2 -1.54 -26.31 -10.56
CA SER A 2 -1.53 -25.59 -9.28
C SER A 2 -2.62 -24.52 -9.27
N ASN A 3 -3.50 -24.58 -8.28
CA ASN A 3 -4.58 -23.63 -8.08
C ASN A 3 -4.02 -22.31 -7.50
N ASN A 4 -3.51 -21.42 -8.36
CA ASN A 4 -3.05 -20.06 -8.02
C ASN A 4 -4.23 -19.11 -7.69
N TYR A 5 -5.27 -19.61 -7.02
CA TYR A 5 -6.50 -18.87 -6.76
C TYR A 5 -6.31 -17.78 -5.69
N LEU A 6 -5.26 -17.87 -4.87
CA LEU A 6 -4.85 -16.81 -3.94
C LEU A 6 -3.36 -16.47 -4.15
N PRO A 7 -3.01 -15.23 -4.55
CA PRO A 7 -1.63 -14.79 -4.52
C PRO A 7 -1.15 -14.65 -3.07
N SER A 8 0.03 -15.19 -2.76
CA SER A 8 0.63 -15.13 -1.42
C SER A 8 1.00 -13.72 -0.94
N PHE A 9 0.99 -12.74 -1.85
CA PHE A 9 1.14 -11.32 -1.59
C PHE A 9 -0.09 -10.60 -2.16
N THR A 10 -0.73 -9.77 -1.38
CA THR A 10 -2.04 -9.18 -1.68
C THR A 10 -1.94 -7.73 -2.12
N ASP A 11 -2.97 -7.22 -2.79
CA ASP A 11 -3.04 -5.80 -3.17
C ASP A 11 -3.12 -4.89 -1.94
N GLN A 12 -3.70 -5.39 -0.84
CA GLN A 12 -3.66 -4.72 0.45
C GLN A 12 -2.22 -4.51 0.94
N GLU A 13 -1.36 -5.53 0.84
CA GLU A 13 0.04 -5.40 1.22
C GLU A 13 0.80 -4.44 0.28
N VAL A 14 0.49 -4.44 -1.03
CA VAL A 14 1.06 -3.47 -1.99
C VAL A 14 0.77 -2.02 -1.53
N MET A 15 -0.51 -1.74 -1.24
CA MET A 15 -0.96 -0.43 -0.78
C MET A 15 -0.37 -0.04 0.57
N THR A 16 -0.31 -1.00 1.50
CA THR A 16 0.23 -0.78 2.85
C THR A 16 1.69 -0.35 2.78
N ILE A 17 2.52 -1.04 1.98
CA ILE A 17 3.94 -0.69 1.80
C ILE A 17 4.10 0.71 1.21
N TYR A 18 3.30 1.04 0.19
CA TYR A 18 3.37 2.36 -0.46
C TYR A 18 3.03 3.49 0.52
N LEU A 19 1.91 3.37 1.23
CA LEU A 19 1.48 4.34 2.24
C LEU A 19 2.49 4.46 3.38
N PHE A 20 3.01 3.33 3.86
CA PHE A 20 4.00 3.34 4.92
C PHE A 20 5.31 4.00 4.49
N GLY A 21 5.75 3.79 3.25
CA GLY A 21 6.87 4.51 2.65
C GLY A 21 6.69 6.04 2.71
N ILE A 22 5.51 6.53 2.32
CA ILE A 22 5.15 7.95 2.40
C ILE A 22 5.19 8.45 3.85
N LEU A 23 4.58 7.72 4.78
CA LEU A 23 4.57 8.08 6.21
C LEU A 23 5.99 8.17 6.80
N GLN A 24 6.91 7.35 6.30
CA GLN A 24 8.33 7.34 6.68
C GLN A 24 9.19 8.31 5.85
N LYS A 25 8.55 9.25 5.13
CA LYS A 25 9.21 10.27 4.29
C LYS A 25 10.12 9.67 3.21
N ARG A 26 9.76 8.50 2.68
CA ARG A 26 10.39 7.87 1.51
C ARG A 26 9.54 8.19 0.29
N PHE A 27 9.94 9.23 -0.45
CA PHE A 27 9.14 9.77 -1.54
C PHE A 27 9.30 9.03 -2.87
N THR A 28 10.26 8.10 -2.97
CA THR A 28 10.37 7.21 -4.13
C THR A 28 9.88 5.82 -3.77
N VAL A 29 9.21 5.16 -4.71
CA VAL A 29 8.73 3.78 -4.56
C VAL A 29 9.88 2.84 -4.21
N LYS A 30 11.06 3.07 -4.80
CA LYS A 30 12.26 2.29 -4.56
C LYS A 30 12.78 2.46 -3.13
N ASP A 31 12.81 3.68 -2.61
CA ASP A 31 13.27 3.94 -1.24
C ASP A 31 12.29 3.38 -0.22
N GLY A 32 10.98 3.47 -0.48
CA GLY A 32 9.94 2.86 0.34
C GLY A 32 10.07 1.33 0.38
N TYR A 33 10.22 0.70 -0.78
CA TYR A 33 10.46 -0.74 -0.88
C TYR A 33 11.74 -1.16 -0.13
N GLY A 34 12.85 -0.45 -0.35
CA GLY A 34 14.11 -0.72 0.35
C GLY A 34 14.00 -0.57 1.86
N TYR A 35 13.24 0.42 2.33
CA TYR A 35 12.96 0.59 3.76
C TYR A 35 12.20 -0.60 4.36
N ILE A 36 11.20 -1.13 3.66
CA ILE A 36 10.50 -2.35 4.12
C ILE A 36 11.44 -3.53 4.19
N VAL A 37 12.24 -3.76 3.14
CA VAL A 37 13.20 -4.87 3.11
C VAL A 37 14.17 -4.81 4.30
N ASN A 38 14.62 -3.61 4.66
CA ASN A 38 15.64 -3.44 5.70
C ASN A 38 15.10 -3.45 7.14
N HIS A 39 13.81 -3.18 7.35
CA HIS A 39 13.28 -2.93 8.69
C HIS A 39 11.98 -3.69 9.03
N TRP A 40 11.26 -4.19 8.02
CA TRP A 40 9.90 -4.72 8.19
C TRP A 40 9.65 -6.01 7.39
N LEU A 41 10.71 -6.73 7.00
CA LEU A 41 10.56 -7.94 6.19
C LEU A 41 9.76 -9.03 6.91
N ASP A 42 9.90 -9.14 8.24
CA ASP A 42 9.15 -10.08 9.07
C ASP A 42 7.63 -9.85 9.00
N TRP A 43 7.19 -8.63 8.70
CA TRP A 43 5.78 -8.28 8.52
C TRP A 43 5.26 -8.58 7.11
N PHE A 44 6.16 -8.75 6.14
CA PHE A 44 5.83 -9.06 4.74
C PHE A 44 6.64 -10.28 4.26
N PRO A 45 6.39 -11.47 4.82
CA PRO A 45 7.21 -12.67 4.54
C PRO A 45 7.16 -13.11 3.08
N CYS A 46 6.10 -12.76 2.35
CA CYS A 46 5.89 -13.07 0.94
C CYS A 46 6.22 -11.89 0.01
N LEU A 47 7.01 -10.90 0.47
CA LEU A 47 7.35 -9.72 -0.30
C LEU A 47 8.02 -10.13 -1.64
N PRO A 48 7.42 -9.78 -2.80
CA PRO A 48 8.01 -10.13 -4.09
C PRO A 48 9.21 -9.22 -4.39
N SER A 49 9.92 -9.51 -5.48
CA SER A 49 10.99 -8.64 -5.97
C SER A 49 10.48 -7.22 -6.24
N TYR A 50 11.38 -6.23 -6.17
CA TYR A 50 11.03 -4.83 -6.46
C TYR A 50 10.31 -4.67 -7.79
N GLN A 51 10.74 -5.39 -8.84
CA GLN A 51 10.12 -5.31 -10.17
C GLN A 51 8.67 -5.80 -10.15
N ALA A 52 8.40 -6.91 -9.48
CA ALA A 52 7.06 -7.47 -9.36
C ALA A 52 6.17 -6.61 -8.44
N TYR A 53 6.72 -6.08 -7.35
CA TYR A 53 6.04 -5.11 -6.49
C TYR A 53 5.66 -3.85 -7.28
N ASN A 54 6.62 -3.24 -7.97
CA ASN A 54 6.43 -1.99 -8.73
C ASN A 54 5.44 -2.19 -9.88
N LYS A 55 5.46 -3.35 -10.55
CA LYS A 55 4.46 -3.69 -11.57
C LYS A 55 3.05 -3.67 -10.99
N ARG A 56 2.83 -4.37 -9.87
CA ARG A 56 1.51 -4.41 -9.20
C ARG A 56 1.07 -3.05 -8.68
N LEU A 57 2.00 -2.27 -8.13
CA LEU A 57 1.69 -0.91 -7.69
C LEU A 57 1.22 -0.04 -8.87
N ASN A 58 1.87 -0.13 -10.03
CA ASN A 58 1.46 0.60 -11.23
C ASN A 58 0.12 0.09 -11.81
N GLU A 59 -0.14 -1.21 -11.74
CA GLU A 59 -1.44 -1.79 -12.13
C GLU A 59 -2.55 -1.27 -11.23
N LEU A 60 -2.30 -1.18 -9.92
CA LEU A 60 -3.23 -0.63 -8.93
C LEU A 60 -3.34 0.88 -9.00
N TYR A 61 -2.34 1.61 -9.51
CA TYR A 61 -2.30 3.07 -9.48
C TYR A 61 -3.58 3.72 -10.04
N TRP A 62 -4.14 3.14 -11.11
CA TRP A 62 -5.38 3.61 -11.72
C TRP A 62 -6.61 3.47 -10.82
N GLN A 63 -6.68 2.41 -10.01
CA GLN A 63 -7.74 2.20 -9.01
C GLN A 63 -7.39 2.87 -7.67
N PHE A 64 -6.11 3.08 -7.41
CA PHE A 64 -5.59 3.60 -6.16
C PHE A 64 -6.02 5.04 -5.93
N GLU A 65 -6.06 5.85 -6.99
CA GLU A 65 -6.62 7.20 -6.91
C GLU A 65 -8.07 7.19 -6.43
N VAL A 66 -8.92 6.32 -6.99
CA VAL A 66 -10.34 6.21 -6.60
C VAL A 66 -10.48 5.73 -5.16
N ILE A 67 -9.68 4.74 -4.75
CA ILE A 67 -9.68 4.20 -3.38
C ILE A 67 -9.19 5.26 -2.39
N LEU A 68 -8.13 6.00 -2.72
CA LEU A 68 -7.64 7.10 -1.89
C LEU A 68 -8.65 8.23 -1.78
N GLN A 69 -9.27 8.64 -2.89
CA GLN A 69 -10.33 9.65 -2.86
C GLN A 69 -11.51 9.20 -1.98
N ALA A 70 -11.92 7.94 -2.09
CA ALA A 70 -12.98 7.37 -1.23
C ALA A 70 -12.56 7.33 0.24
N LEU A 71 -11.33 6.91 0.55
CA LEU A 71 -10.77 6.90 1.90
C LEU A 71 -10.68 8.32 2.47
N MET A 72 -10.12 9.27 1.73
CA MET A 72 -10.01 10.67 2.15
C MET A 72 -11.39 11.28 2.37
N LYS A 73 -12.37 11.01 1.51
CA LYS A 73 -13.76 11.45 1.71
C LYS A 73 -14.35 10.85 2.98
N HIS A 74 -14.14 9.56 3.24
CA HIS A 74 -14.64 8.89 4.43
C HIS A 74 -13.95 9.37 5.73
N LEU A 75 -12.65 9.68 5.66
CA LEU A 75 -11.89 10.21 6.80
C LEU A 75 -12.26 11.68 7.08
N CYS A 76 -12.30 12.53 6.04
CA CYS A 76 -12.70 13.93 6.14
C CYS A 76 -14.18 14.09 6.57
N TYR A 77 -15.05 13.13 6.23
CA TYR A 77 -16.42 13.08 6.75
C TYR A 77 -16.47 12.88 8.28
N LYS A 78 -15.48 12.20 8.88
CA LYS A 78 -15.41 12.04 10.34
C LYS A 78 -14.88 13.27 11.05
N ASP A 79 -14.01 14.06 10.43
CA ASP A 79 -13.55 15.34 11.00
C ASP A 79 -14.70 16.37 11.09
N SER A 80 -15.75 16.20 10.27
CA SER A 80 -16.94 17.08 10.25
C SER A 80 -17.91 16.86 11.42
N TYR A 81 -17.68 15.86 12.28
CA TYR A 81 -18.49 15.57 13.48
C TYR A 81 -17.72 15.69 14.80
N ALA A 82 -16.44 16.11 14.77
CA ALA A 82 -15.63 16.30 15.98
C ALA A 82 -15.81 17.69 16.65
N ASP A 83 -16.50 18.64 16.00
CA ASP A 83 -16.70 20.01 16.52
C ASP A 83 -18.14 20.30 17.00
N ILE A 84 -18.95 19.25 17.25
CA ILE A 84 -20.23 19.41 17.95
C ILE A 84 -20.36 18.31 19.02
N SER A 85 -19.73 18.54 20.18
CA SER A 85 -20.17 17.98 21.47
C SER A 85 -19.76 18.86 22.63
#